data_AF-A0A3D6DST1-F1
#
_entry.id   AF-A0A3D6DST1-F1
#
_cell.length_a   1.000
_cell.length_b   1.000
_cell.length_c   1.000
_cell.angle_alpha   90.00
_cell.angle_beta   90.00
_cell.angle_gamma   90.00
#
_symmetry.space_group_name_H-M   'P 1'
#
loop_
_entity.id
_entity.type
_entity.pdbx_description
1 polymer ?
#
loop_
_entity_poly.entity_id
_entity_poly.type
_entity_poly.pdbx_seq_one_letter_code
_entity_poly.pdbx_strand_id
1 'polypeptide(L)'
;MLPQPVDRDAGRGSTPFPGESVVAACGAFRAMPLPVGGWPRTPGNSRGIGRSHGTPDCAFVYTRACSNDSSRSQWSAVDMFRKVFAGIFLSGVIALMLSACDADKLSKLKPGSTSADEVRKLMGQPSLEWVDAEGTRVWEYPRMPEGIVNYMVVIGPDDVLREVRQVLTEENFARVRPGMSTDEVRYLLGRPAHERYFSLQRETVWDWKTKVEPGMTWYFNVHFNQHGVVSKTSTNFVPKG
;
A
#
# COMPACT_ATOMS: atom_id res chain seq x y z
N MET A 1 9.60 65.60 13.23
CA MET A 1 9.67 64.71 14.39
C MET A 1 9.67 63.27 13.86
N LEU A 2 10.86 62.70 13.63
CA LEU A 2 11.04 61.31 13.20
C LEU A 2 11.81 60.61 14.32
N PRO A 3 11.31 59.50 14.89
CA PRO A 3 12.13 58.64 15.71
C PRO A 3 12.72 57.50 14.87
N GLN A 4 14.05 57.39 14.94
CA GLN A 4 14.84 56.23 14.51
C GLN A 4 14.57 55.03 15.44
N PRO A 5 14.60 53.77 14.95
CA PRO A 5 14.80 52.61 15.81
C PRO A 5 16.27 52.16 15.84
N VAL A 6 16.63 51.76 17.05
CA VAL A 6 17.94 51.44 17.62
C VAL A 6 18.46 50.06 17.17
N ASP A 7 19.78 50.00 16.93
CA ASP A 7 20.58 48.79 16.74
C ASP A 7 20.35 47.73 17.83
N ARG A 8 20.22 46.47 17.42
CA ARG A 8 20.40 45.30 18.30
C ARG A 8 21.45 44.38 17.71
N ASP A 9 22.64 44.51 18.27
CA ASP A 9 23.78 43.66 18.03
C ASP A 9 23.75 42.42 18.94
N ALA A 10 24.23 41.33 18.36
CA ALA A 10 24.94 40.20 18.96
C ALA A 10 24.55 39.69 20.38
N GLY A 11 23.88 38.53 20.42
CA GLY A 11 23.79 37.66 21.59
C GLY A 11 24.19 36.22 21.24
N ARG A 12 25.50 35.98 21.19
CA ARG A 12 26.14 34.66 20.98
C ARG A 12 25.98 33.83 22.26
N GLY A 13 25.23 32.73 22.21
CA GLY A 13 24.97 31.84 23.34
C GLY A 13 25.18 30.38 22.96
N SER A 14 26.43 29.93 22.97
CA SER A 14 26.84 28.52 22.87
C SER A 14 26.73 27.86 24.24
N THR A 15 26.02 26.72 24.33
CA THR A 15 26.15 25.78 25.46
C THR A 15 26.29 24.34 24.94
N PRO A 16 26.99 23.45 25.68
CA PRO A 16 27.53 22.20 25.17
C PRO A 16 26.68 20.98 25.55
N PHE A 17 26.50 20.04 24.61
CA PHE A 17 25.95 18.72 24.87
C PHE A 17 27.01 17.79 25.49
N PRO A 18 26.71 17.06 26.57
CA PRO A 18 27.56 15.96 27.02
C PRO A 18 27.29 14.72 26.16
N GLY A 19 28.38 14.15 25.65
CA GLY A 19 28.37 12.85 25.00
C GLY A 19 28.31 11.72 26.01
N GLU A 20 27.52 10.70 25.70
CA GLU A 20 27.76 9.35 26.17
C GLU A 20 27.86 8.43 24.96
N SER A 21 29.05 7.84 24.85
CA SER A 21 29.40 6.79 23.93
C SER A 21 29.02 5.47 24.59
N VAL A 22 28.20 4.65 23.94
CA VAL A 22 28.10 3.23 24.25
C VAL A 22 28.52 2.43 23.02
N VAL A 23 29.78 2.01 23.08
CA VAL A 23 30.40 1.00 22.24
C VAL A 23 30.16 -0.37 22.90
N ALA A 24 30.13 -1.41 22.06
CA ALA A 24 30.10 -2.86 22.32
C ALA A 24 28.71 -3.50 22.08
N ALA A 25 28.56 -4.65 21.42
CA ALA A 25 29.54 -5.65 21.04
C ALA A 25 29.10 -6.38 19.75
N CYS A 26 30.09 -6.73 18.94
CA CYS A 26 29.96 -7.69 17.84
C CYS A 26 29.80 -9.09 18.45
N GLY A 27 28.60 -9.68 18.32
CA GLY A 27 28.28 -11.03 18.77
C GLY A 27 28.22 -12.00 17.59
N ALA A 28 29.05 -13.04 17.66
CA ALA A 28 29.32 -14.01 16.59
C ALA A 28 28.07 -14.78 16.11
N PHE A 29 28.02 -14.97 14.79
CA PHE A 29 27.17 -15.94 14.10
C PHE A 29 27.44 -17.37 14.62
N ARG A 30 26.38 -18.06 15.05
CA ARG A 30 26.39 -19.51 15.24
C ARG A 30 25.54 -20.13 14.14
N ALA A 31 26.18 -20.87 13.23
CA ALA A 31 25.53 -21.61 12.16
C ALA A 31 24.65 -22.74 12.74
N MET A 32 23.40 -22.83 12.31
CA MET A 32 22.51 -23.96 12.54
C MET A 32 22.60 -24.94 11.35
N PRO A 33 22.65 -26.26 11.59
CA PRO A 33 22.70 -27.25 10.52
C PRO A 33 21.34 -27.40 9.82
N LEU A 34 21.39 -27.52 8.50
CA LEU A 34 20.25 -27.78 7.62
C LEU A 34 19.70 -29.21 7.82
N PRO A 35 18.37 -29.41 7.83
CA PRO A 35 17.79 -30.74 7.74
C PRO A 35 17.86 -31.27 6.30
N VAL A 36 18.51 -32.42 6.14
CA VAL A 36 18.57 -33.21 4.92
C VAL A 36 17.26 -34.00 4.81
N GLY A 37 16.35 -33.57 3.93
CA GLY A 37 15.07 -34.24 3.67
C GLY A 37 14.96 -34.64 2.19
N GLY A 38 14.96 -35.94 1.94
CA GLY A 38 14.96 -36.55 0.61
C GLY A 38 13.64 -36.44 -0.14
N TRP A 39 13.76 -36.39 -1.48
CA TRP A 39 12.66 -36.44 -2.43
C TRP A 39 12.18 -37.89 -2.66
N PRO A 40 10.87 -38.17 -2.63
CA PRO A 40 10.36 -39.49 -3.00
C PRO A 40 10.39 -39.70 -4.52
N ARG A 41 10.92 -40.87 -4.92
CA ARG A 41 10.99 -41.37 -6.30
C ARG A 41 9.61 -41.85 -6.77
N THR A 42 9.27 -41.53 -8.01
CA THR A 42 8.15 -42.13 -8.76
C THR A 42 8.47 -43.57 -9.18
N PRO A 43 7.53 -44.52 -9.08
CA PRO A 43 7.69 -45.83 -9.70
C PRO A 43 7.21 -45.81 -11.16
N GLY A 44 8.07 -46.29 -12.06
CA GLY A 44 7.74 -46.58 -13.45
C GLY A 44 6.89 -47.84 -13.57
N ASN A 45 5.99 -47.85 -14.56
CA ASN A 45 5.19 -49.01 -14.92
C ASN A 45 5.72 -49.61 -16.24
N SER A 46 6.12 -50.87 -16.14
CA SER A 46 6.71 -51.71 -17.17
C SER A 46 5.65 -52.34 -18.09
N ARG A 47 6.02 -52.45 -19.37
CA ARG A 47 5.29 -53.15 -20.42
C ARG A 47 5.19 -54.66 -20.11
N GLY A 48 4.02 -55.24 -20.36
CA GLY A 48 3.81 -56.69 -20.40
C GLY A 48 3.03 -57.06 -21.65
N ILE A 49 3.68 -57.79 -22.56
CA ILE A 49 3.11 -58.39 -23.77
C ILE A 49 2.54 -59.75 -23.38
N GLY A 50 1.27 -60.02 -23.72
CA GLY A 50 0.65 -61.34 -23.58
C GLY A 50 -0.15 -61.68 -24.83
N ARG A 51 0.32 -62.70 -25.57
CA ARG A 51 -0.38 -63.36 -26.68
C ARG A 51 -1.33 -64.42 -26.13
N SER A 52 -2.49 -64.61 -26.76
CA SER A 52 -3.16 -65.91 -26.80
C SER A 52 -3.96 -66.07 -28.10
N HIS A 53 -3.75 -67.22 -28.73
CA HIS A 53 -4.38 -67.73 -29.94
C HIS A 53 -5.82 -68.23 -29.68
N GLY A 54 -6.67 -68.29 -30.72
CA GLY A 54 -7.91 -69.08 -30.70
C GLY A 54 -8.91 -68.75 -31.82
N THR A 55 -9.03 -69.69 -32.76
CA THR A 55 -9.75 -69.77 -34.05
C THR A 55 -11.31 -69.81 -33.98
N PRO A 56 -12.02 -69.79 -35.15
CA PRO A 56 -13.37 -69.24 -35.35
C PRO A 56 -14.49 -70.30 -35.32
N ASP A 57 -15.77 -69.91 -35.32
CA ASP A 57 -16.66 -70.02 -36.51
C ASP A 57 -18.17 -69.77 -36.21
N CYS A 58 -18.83 -69.29 -37.27
CA CYS A 58 -20.25 -69.40 -37.65
C CYS A 58 -21.42 -68.85 -36.79
N ALA A 59 -21.99 -67.77 -37.36
CA ALA A 59 -23.40 -67.63 -37.76
C ALA A 59 -24.51 -67.58 -36.69
N PHE A 60 -25.14 -66.41 -36.57
CA PHE A 60 -26.60 -66.34 -36.61
C PHE A 60 -27.06 -65.00 -37.20
N VAL A 61 -27.69 -65.07 -38.36
CA VAL A 61 -28.44 -63.98 -38.97
C VAL A 61 -29.77 -63.88 -38.24
N TYR A 62 -30.07 -62.72 -37.66
CA TYR A 62 -31.44 -62.27 -37.52
C TYR A 62 -31.54 -60.78 -37.78
N THR A 63 -32.25 -60.46 -38.85
CA THR A 63 -32.71 -59.14 -39.24
C THR A 63 -33.49 -58.49 -38.11
N ARG A 64 -33.10 -57.29 -37.67
CA ARG A 64 -34.03 -56.35 -37.03
C ARG A 64 -33.63 -54.91 -37.32
N ALA A 65 -34.67 -54.15 -37.66
CA ALA A 65 -34.65 -52.81 -38.20
C ALA A 65 -33.87 -51.82 -37.32
N CYS A 66 -33.20 -50.87 -37.98
CA CYS A 66 -32.71 -49.64 -37.36
C CYS A 66 -33.91 -48.79 -36.93
N SER A 67 -34.33 -48.90 -35.67
CA SER A 67 -35.09 -47.83 -35.01
C SER A 67 -34.09 -46.89 -34.36
N ASN A 68 -33.97 -45.69 -34.94
CA ASN A 68 -33.14 -44.60 -34.46
C ASN A 68 -33.81 -44.00 -33.21
N ASP A 69 -33.50 -44.51 -32.02
CA ASP A 69 -33.94 -43.90 -30.77
C ASP A 69 -33.01 -42.73 -30.41
N SER A 70 -33.52 -41.53 -30.63
CA SER A 70 -32.83 -40.26 -30.41
C SER A 70 -33.13 -39.74 -29.00
N SER A 71 -32.81 -40.51 -27.96
CA SER A 71 -32.89 -40.03 -26.57
C SER A 71 -31.58 -39.36 -26.13
N ARG A 72 -31.25 -38.22 -26.76
CA ARG A 72 -30.25 -37.30 -26.18
C ARG A 72 -30.89 -36.59 -25.00
N SER A 73 -30.34 -36.86 -23.81
CA SER A 73 -30.61 -36.15 -22.57
C SER A 73 -30.60 -34.64 -22.78
N GLN A 74 -31.74 -34.02 -22.55
CA GLN A 74 -31.94 -32.58 -22.58
C GLN A 74 -31.31 -31.96 -21.33
N TRP A 75 -30.03 -31.61 -21.39
CA TRP A 75 -29.45 -30.65 -20.46
C TRP A 75 -29.61 -29.27 -21.08
N SER A 76 -30.65 -28.57 -20.63
CA SER A 76 -30.97 -27.20 -21.06
C SER A 76 -29.79 -26.28 -20.76
N ALA A 77 -29.22 -25.65 -21.79
CA ALA A 77 -28.13 -24.67 -21.68
C ALA A 77 -28.48 -23.49 -20.74
N VAL A 78 -29.76 -23.32 -20.42
CA VAL A 78 -30.29 -22.27 -19.55
C VAL A 78 -29.90 -22.49 -18.08
N ASP A 79 -29.71 -23.73 -17.63
CA ASP A 79 -29.35 -24.04 -16.23
C ASP A 79 -27.86 -23.84 -15.90
N MET A 80 -26.98 -23.95 -16.90
CA MET A 80 -25.56 -23.62 -16.73
C MET A 80 -25.35 -22.10 -16.58
N PHE A 81 -26.06 -21.29 -17.37
CA PHE A 81 -25.94 -19.83 -17.29
C PHE A 81 -26.47 -19.28 -15.95
N ARG A 82 -27.54 -19.84 -15.38
CA ARG A 82 -28.07 -19.43 -14.07
C ARG A 82 -27.09 -19.62 -12.92
N LYS A 83 -26.26 -20.67 -12.96
CA LYS A 83 -25.26 -20.96 -11.91
C LYS A 83 -23.97 -20.14 -12.05
N VAL A 84 -23.56 -19.85 -13.29
CA VAL A 84 -22.39 -18.99 -13.56
C VAL A 84 -22.67 -17.53 -13.22
N PHE A 85 -23.87 -17.01 -13.52
CA PHE A 85 -24.23 -15.63 -13.16
C PHE A 85 -24.41 -15.42 -11.65
N ALA A 86 -24.93 -16.41 -10.91
CA ALA A 86 -25.04 -16.33 -9.45
C ALA A 86 -23.67 -16.36 -8.74
N GLY A 87 -22.69 -17.08 -9.29
CA GLY A 87 -21.32 -17.15 -8.74
C GLY A 87 -20.50 -15.88 -8.96
N ILE A 88 -20.70 -15.20 -10.10
CA ILE A 88 -19.95 -13.97 -10.43
C ILE A 88 -20.46 -12.76 -9.63
N PHE A 89 -21.76 -12.69 -9.35
CA PHE A 89 -22.33 -11.59 -8.56
C PHE A 89 -21.94 -11.62 -7.08
N LEU A 90 -21.69 -12.80 -6.50
CA LEU A 90 -21.31 -12.92 -5.08
C LEU A 90 -19.83 -12.58 -4.83
N SER A 91 -18.97 -12.77 -5.83
CA SER A 91 -17.53 -12.48 -5.74
C SER A 91 -17.17 -11.01 -5.98
N GLY A 92 -17.99 -10.25 -6.72
CA GLY A 92 -17.70 -8.86 -7.06
C GLY A 92 -17.86 -7.86 -5.91
N VAL A 93 -18.65 -8.22 -4.88
CA VAL A 93 -19.00 -7.30 -3.77
C VAL A 93 -17.92 -7.22 -2.68
N ILE A 94 -17.07 -8.23 -2.54
CA ILE A 94 -16.10 -8.31 -1.42
C ILE A 94 -14.88 -7.39 -1.65
N ALA A 95 -14.51 -7.09 -2.89
CA ALA A 95 -13.33 -6.27 -3.20
C ALA A 95 -13.50 -4.77 -2.86
N LEU A 96 -14.73 -4.28 -2.65
CA LEU A 96 -15.00 -2.87 -2.32
C LEU A 96 -15.01 -2.58 -0.81
N MET A 97 -14.90 -3.60 0.05
CA MET A 97 -15.08 -3.44 1.50
C MET A 97 -13.84 -2.90 2.25
N LEU A 98 -12.66 -2.88 1.63
CA LEU A 98 -11.41 -2.50 2.33
C LEU A 98 -11.20 -0.98 2.41
N SER A 99 -11.63 -0.22 1.41
CA SER A 99 -11.55 1.26 1.43
C SER A 99 -12.66 1.91 2.26
N ALA A 100 -13.70 1.15 2.65
CA ALA A 100 -14.81 1.66 3.43
C ALA A 100 -14.42 2.01 4.89
N CYS A 101 -13.45 1.30 5.47
CA CYS A 101 -13.12 1.50 6.89
C CYS A 101 -12.63 2.93 7.21
N ASP A 102 -11.97 3.59 6.26
CA ASP A 102 -11.54 4.98 6.43
C ASP A 102 -12.66 5.97 6.22
N ALA A 103 -13.46 5.78 5.16
CA ALA A 103 -14.62 6.62 4.90
C ALA A 103 -15.62 6.56 6.08
N ASP A 104 -15.79 5.39 6.67
CA ASP A 104 -16.65 5.17 7.84
C ASP A 104 -16.12 5.84 9.12
N LYS A 105 -14.79 5.90 9.29
CA LYS A 105 -14.17 6.60 10.42
C LYS A 105 -14.23 8.11 10.23
N LEU A 106 -13.87 8.59 9.03
CA LEU A 106 -13.83 10.01 8.70
C LEU A 106 -15.22 10.64 8.71
N SER A 107 -16.26 9.93 8.26
CA SER A 107 -17.64 10.42 8.31
C SER A 107 -18.20 10.63 9.73
N LYS A 108 -17.58 10.00 10.73
CA LYS A 108 -17.92 10.20 12.15
C LYS A 108 -17.22 11.42 12.76
N LEU A 109 -16.16 11.91 12.13
CA LEU A 109 -15.44 13.09 12.56
C LEU A 109 -16.20 14.34 12.13
N LYS A 110 -16.58 15.16 13.10
CA LYS A 110 -17.31 16.41 12.88
C LYS A 110 -16.44 17.58 13.34
N PRO A 111 -15.83 18.32 12.40
CA PRO A 111 -15.13 19.55 12.70
C PRO A 111 -16.00 20.50 13.54
N GLY A 112 -15.41 21.04 14.61
CA GLY A 112 -16.06 21.93 15.57
C GLY A 112 -16.78 21.23 16.74
N SER A 113 -16.94 19.90 16.71
CA SER A 113 -17.60 19.17 17.81
C SER A 113 -16.86 17.93 18.31
N THR A 114 -16.11 17.26 17.44
CA THR A 114 -15.34 16.06 17.83
C THR A 114 -14.11 16.47 18.64
N SER A 115 -13.87 15.81 19.79
CA SER A 115 -12.69 16.07 20.61
C SER A 115 -11.45 15.33 20.11
N ALA A 116 -10.27 15.81 20.51
CA ALA A 116 -8.98 15.20 20.24
C ALA A 116 -8.94 13.71 20.65
N ASP A 117 -9.52 13.38 21.81
CA ASP A 117 -9.58 12.00 22.31
C ASP A 117 -10.52 11.11 21.49
N GLU A 118 -11.64 11.66 21.01
CA GLU A 118 -12.54 10.94 20.11
C GLU A 118 -11.86 10.65 18.76
N VAL A 119 -11.10 11.62 18.22
CA VAL A 119 -10.27 11.41 17.02
C VAL A 119 -9.31 10.25 17.25
N ARG A 120 -8.57 10.23 18.38
CA ARG A 120 -7.65 9.12 18.71
C ARG A 120 -8.37 7.78 18.88
N LYS A 121 -9.57 7.79 19.43
CA LYS A 121 -10.39 6.57 19.59
C LYS A 121 -10.84 6.01 18.24
N LEU A 122 -11.15 6.88 17.27
CA LEU A 122 -11.63 6.48 15.95
C LEU A 122 -10.49 6.13 14.97
N MET A 123 -9.44 6.97 14.93
CA MET A 123 -8.32 6.86 13.97
C MET A 123 -7.09 6.15 14.54
N GLY A 124 -6.97 6.03 15.85
CA GLY A 124 -5.76 5.55 16.52
C GLY A 124 -4.80 6.69 16.88
N GLN A 125 -3.60 6.32 17.32
CA GLN A 125 -2.57 7.30 17.64
C GLN A 125 -2.00 7.93 16.37
N PRO A 126 -1.75 9.25 16.37
CA PRO A 126 -1.12 9.91 15.24
C PRO A 126 0.31 9.40 15.09
N SER A 127 0.77 9.34 13.84
CA SER A 127 2.13 8.90 13.54
C SER A 127 3.17 9.99 13.83
N LEU A 128 2.76 11.24 13.78
CA LEU A 128 3.56 12.43 14.06
C LEU A 128 2.60 13.55 14.47
N GLU A 129 3.06 14.40 15.39
CA GLU A 129 2.33 15.55 15.90
C GLU A 129 3.21 16.79 15.78
N TRP A 130 2.71 17.82 15.08
CA TRP A 130 3.29 19.16 15.09
C TRP A 130 2.47 20.04 15.99
N VAL A 131 3.13 20.87 16.79
CA VAL A 131 2.50 21.84 17.68
C VAL A 131 2.97 23.22 17.25
N ASP A 132 2.04 24.14 17.01
CA ASP A 132 2.38 25.55 16.77
C ASP A 132 2.57 26.31 18.10
N ALA A 133 2.91 27.60 18.03
CA ALA A 133 3.13 28.42 19.22
C ALA A 133 1.82 28.76 19.94
N GLU A 134 0.70 28.72 19.21
CA GLU A 134 -0.65 29.03 19.64
C GLU A 134 -1.36 27.82 20.29
N GLY A 135 -0.78 26.63 20.23
CA GLY A 135 -1.29 25.38 20.78
C GLY A 135 -2.16 24.54 19.84
N THR A 136 -2.31 24.94 18.57
CA THR A 136 -2.87 24.09 17.52
C THR A 136 -1.94 22.91 17.28
N ARG A 137 -2.52 21.73 17.16
CA ARG A 137 -1.81 20.50 16.84
C ARG A 137 -2.23 20.01 15.46
N VAL A 138 -1.25 19.64 14.65
CA VAL A 138 -1.46 18.93 13.39
C VAL A 138 -1.02 17.50 13.59
N TRP A 139 -1.91 16.55 13.32
CA TRP A 139 -1.68 15.13 13.48
C TRP A 139 -1.58 14.44 12.13
N GLU A 140 -0.52 13.68 11.93
CA GLU A 140 -0.30 12.88 10.73
C GLU A 140 -0.90 11.48 10.84
N TYR A 141 -1.73 11.10 9.87
CA TYR A 141 -2.25 9.75 9.71
C TYR A 141 -1.92 9.22 8.31
N PRO A 142 -0.73 8.60 8.12
CA PRO A 142 -0.33 8.08 6.83
C PRO A 142 -1.06 6.77 6.52
N ARG A 143 -1.43 6.55 5.24
CA ARG A 143 -1.96 5.25 4.78
C ARG A 143 -0.95 4.46 3.96
N MET A 144 0.25 4.98 3.81
CA MET A 144 1.34 4.36 3.08
C MET A 144 2.02 3.24 3.89
N PRO A 145 2.61 2.23 3.24
CA PRO A 145 2.76 2.06 1.78
C PRO A 145 1.55 1.40 1.08
N GLU A 146 0.52 0.96 1.78
CA GLU A 146 -0.59 0.19 1.20
C GLU A 146 -1.60 1.09 0.46
N GLY A 147 -1.90 2.27 1.01
CA GLY A 147 -2.86 3.24 0.49
C GLY A 147 -2.33 4.18 -0.58
N ILE A 148 -3.18 5.14 -0.97
CA ILE A 148 -2.88 6.21 -1.96
C ILE A 148 -3.17 7.62 -1.41
N VAL A 149 -3.43 7.72 -0.11
CA VAL A 149 -3.81 8.97 0.57
C VAL A 149 -3.05 9.10 1.89
N ASN A 150 -2.84 10.33 2.34
CA ASN A 150 -2.42 10.65 3.69
C ASN A 150 -3.38 11.68 4.26
N TYR A 151 -3.71 11.56 5.54
CA TYR A 151 -4.56 12.51 6.23
C TYR A 151 -3.74 13.36 7.20
N MET A 152 -4.05 14.65 7.24
CA MET A 152 -3.64 15.55 8.31
C MET A 152 -4.88 16.01 9.05
N VAL A 153 -4.83 15.95 10.37
CA VAL A 153 -5.93 16.34 11.24
C VAL A 153 -5.49 17.54 12.06
N VAL A 154 -6.24 18.63 12.01
CA VAL A 154 -5.94 19.85 12.76
C VAL A 154 -6.81 19.89 14.01
N ILE A 155 -6.19 19.92 15.17
CA ILE A 155 -6.83 20.03 16.48
C ILE A 155 -6.52 21.41 17.05
N GLY A 156 -7.55 22.14 17.47
CA GLY A 156 -7.38 23.44 18.09
C GLY A 156 -6.72 23.37 19.48
N PRO A 157 -6.33 24.53 20.02
CA PRO A 157 -5.83 24.62 21.40
C PRO A 157 -6.89 24.27 22.46
N ASP A 158 -8.16 24.21 22.07
CA ASP A 158 -9.30 23.79 22.89
C ASP A 158 -9.60 22.29 22.84
N ASP A 159 -8.66 21.46 22.34
CA ASP A 159 -8.83 20.01 22.15
C ASP A 159 -10.00 19.62 21.23
N VAL A 160 -10.43 20.51 20.33
CA VAL A 160 -11.50 20.26 19.36
C VAL A 160 -10.95 20.14 17.94
N LEU A 161 -11.45 19.17 17.19
CA LEU A 161 -11.17 18.99 15.77
C LEU A 161 -11.56 20.23 14.96
N ARG A 162 -10.63 20.78 14.17
CA ARG A 162 -10.87 21.92 13.27
C ARG A 162 -11.01 21.51 11.82
N GLU A 163 -10.17 20.59 11.37
CA GLU A 163 -10.15 20.17 9.96
C GLU A 163 -9.57 18.77 9.83
N VAL A 164 -10.07 18.02 8.84
CA VAL A 164 -9.40 16.80 8.35
C VAL A 164 -9.16 16.99 6.86
N ARG A 165 -7.91 16.92 6.43
CA ARG A 165 -7.51 17.13 5.03
C ARG A 165 -6.79 15.91 4.47
N GLN A 166 -7.18 15.51 3.26
CA GLN A 166 -6.35 14.60 2.44
C GLN A 166 -5.26 15.46 1.79
N VAL A 167 -4.00 15.12 2.04
CA VAL A 167 -2.88 15.95 1.57
C VAL A 167 -2.28 15.51 0.23
N LEU A 168 -2.51 14.25 -0.18
CA LEU A 168 -2.06 13.73 -1.47
C LEU A 168 -3.07 14.09 -2.55
N THR A 169 -3.00 15.34 -3.01
CA THR A 169 -3.82 15.89 -4.09
C THR A 169 -2.95 16.61 -5.12
N GLU A 170 -3.43 16.75 -6.34
CA GLU A 170 -2.70 17.40 -7.44
C GLU A 170 -2.32 18.85 -7.09
N GLU A 171 -3.20 19.55 -6.37
CA GLU A 171 -2.97 20.92 -5.93
C GLU A 171 -1.78 21.00 -4.97
N ASN A 172 -1.64 20.05 -4.04
CA ASN A 172 -0.51 20.03 -3.13
C ASN A 172 0.77 19.54 -3.83
N PHE A 173 0.69 18.60 -4.77
CA PHE A 173 1.86 18.21 -5.58
C PHE A 173 2.42 19.40 -6.36
N ALA A 174 1.55 20.24 -6.94
CA ALA A 174 1.95 21.46 -7.65
C ALA A 174 2.55 22.54 -6.72
N ARG A 175 2.29 22.47 -5.41
CA ARG A 175 2.90 23.38 -4.42
C ARG A 175 4.33 23.00 -4.05
N VAL A 176 4.75 21.76 -4.32
CA VAL A 176 6.14 21.34 -4.12
C VAL A 176 7.03 22.02 -5.16
N ARG A 177 7.95 22.86 -4.71
CA ARG A 177 8.84 23.64 -5.56
C ARG A 177 10.31 23.42 -5.20
N PRO A 178 11.23 23.59 -6.16
CA PRO A 178 12.66 23.60 -5.87
C PRO A 178 13.00 24.61 -4.77
N GLY A 179 13.88 24.21 -3.85
CA GLY A 179 14.31 25.01 -2.71
C GLY A 179 13.54 24.75 -1.41
N MET A 180 12.39 24.07 -1.44
CA MET A 180 11.69 23.67 -0.21
C MET A 180 12.50 22.65 0.59
N SER A 181 12.49 22.74 1.91
CA SER A 181 13.11 21.76 2.81
C SER A 181 12.32 20.45 2.90
N THR A 182 12.97 19.39 3.38
CA THR A 182 12.32 18.11 3.70
C THR A 182 11.13 18.28 4.65
N ASP A 183 11.24 19.17 5.64
CA ASP A 183 10.21 19.40 6.64
C ASP A 183 8.99 20.11 6.05
N GLU A 184 9.20 21.07 5.15
CA GLU A 184 8.10 21.72 4.43
C GLU A 184 7.36 20.73 3.53
N VAL A 185 8.08 19.88 2.81
CA VAL A 185 7.46 18.81 2.00
C VAL A 185 6.72 17.83 2.89
N ARG A 186 7.29 17.49 4.06
CA ARG A 186 6.67 16.58 5.00
C ARG A 186 5.38 17.15 5.60
N TYR A 187 5.36 18.43 5.93
CA TYR A 187 4.16 19.13 6.39
C TYR A 187 3.08 19.19 5.30
N LEU A 188 3.50 19.31 4.03
CA LEU A 188 2.61 19.43 2.89
C LEU A 188 2.00 18.08 2.44
N LEU A 189 2.78 16.99 2.42
CA LEU A 189 2.36 15.69 1.85
C LEU A 189 2.28 14.54 2.87
N GLY A 190 2.77 14.75 4.09
CA GLY A 190 2.88 13.70 5.11
C GLY A 190 3.91 12.62 4.75
N ARG A 191 3.80 11.46 5.40
CA ARG A 191 4.77 10.36 5.24
C ARG A 191 4.88 9.84 3.82
N PRO A 192 6.10 9.78 3.25
CA PRO A 192 6.31 9.09 1.99
C PRO A 192 6.14 7.57 2.18
N ALA A 193 5.82 6.87 1.11
CA ALA A 193 5.81 5.42 1.09
C ALA A 193 7.24 4.88 1.19
N HIS A 194 8.18 5.47 0.45
CA HIS A 194 9.58 5.12 0.56
C HIS A 194 10.48 6.35 0.60
N GLU A 195 11.59 6.17 1.32
CA GLU A 195 12.75 7.05 1.30
C GLU A 195 13.95 6.26 0.81
N ARG A 196 14.64 6.79 -0.21
CA ARG A 196 15.76 6.12 -0.89
C ARG A 196 16.88 7.11 -1.16
N TYR A 197 18.09 6.78 -0.72
CA TYR A 197 19.28 7.55 -1.04
C TYR A 197 20.01 6.95 -2.25
N PHE A 198 20.32 7.79 -3.24
CA PHE A 198 21.04 7.44 -4.44
C PHE A 198 22.46 8.01 -4.39
N SER A 199 23.45 7.15 -4.15
CA SER A 199 24.84 7.55 -3.92
C SER A 199 25.52 8.18 -5.14
N LEU A 200 25.19 7.72 -6.35
CA LEU A 200 25.78 8.22 -7.60
C LEU A 200 25.36 9.66 -7.90
N GLN A 201 24.07 9.96 -7.70
CA GLN A 201 23.51 11.30 -7.88
C GLN A 201 23.66 12.17 -6.62
N ARG A 202 23.97 11.55 -5.47
CA ARG A 202 24.00 12.16 -4.14
C ARG A 202 22.69 12.89 -3.84
N GLU A 203 21.57 12.22 -4.11
CA GLU A 203 20.22 12.72 -3.85
C GLU A 203 19.42 11.73 -3.01
N THR A 204 18.51 12.25 -2.20
CA THR A 204 17.49 11.45 -1.52
C THR A 204 16.19 11.61 -2.27
N VAL A 205 15.48 10.52 -2.53
CA VAL A 205 14.18 10.53 -3.20
C VAL A 205 13.15 10.00 -2.23
N TRP A 206 12.08 10.77 -2.07
CA TRP A 206 10.88 10.35 -1.37
C TRP A 206 9.77 10.13 -2.39
N ASP A 207 9.00 9.05 -2.22
CA ASP A 207 7.90 8.73 -3.11
C ASP A 207 6.56 8.59 -2.37
N TRP A 208 5.47 8.93 -3.06
CA TRP A 208 4.10 8.73 -2.60
C TRP A 208 3.31 8.03 -3.68
N LYS A 209 2.60 6.96 -3.30
CA LYS A 209 1.68 6.27 -4.21
C LYS A 209 0.48 7.17 -4.52
N THR A 210 0.22 7.46 -5.78
CA THR A 210 -0.86 8.38 -6.18
C THR A 210 -2.05 7.68 -6.81
N LYS A 211 -1.79 6.61 -7.58
CA LYS A 211 -2.83 5.90 -8.32
C LYS A 211 -2.49 4.42 -8.47
N VAL A 212 -3.52 3.57 -8.45
CA VAL A 212 -3.40 2.14 -8.79
C VAL A 212 -4.33 1.87 -9.97
N GLU A 213 -3.74 1.40 -11.07
CA GLU A 213 -4.42 0.93 -12.27
C GLU A 213 -4.17 -0.58 -12.45
N PRO A 214 -4.96 -1.29 -13.27
CA PRO A 214 -4.72 -2.70 -13.53
C PRO A 214 -3.28 -2.95 -14.02
N GLY A 215 -2.48 -3.60 -13.19
CA GLY A 215 -1.08 -3.90 -13.49
C GLY A 215 -0.10 -2.75 -13.34
N MET A 216 -0.51 -1.55 -12.88
CA MET A 216 0.38 -0.38 -12.75
C MET A 216 0.12 0.37 -11.45
N THR A 217 1.20 0.74 -10.75
CA THR A 217 1.13 1.63 -9.58
C THR A 217 1.92 2.88 -9.85
N TRP A 218 1.27 4.04 -9.73
CA TRP A 218 1.85 5.35 -10.00
C TRP A 218 2.39 5.97 -8.71
N TYR A 219 3.53 6.64 -8.84
CA TYR A 219 4.21 7.34 -7.75
C TYR A 219 4.56 8.76 -8.15
N PHE A 220 4.37 9.69 -7.22
CA PHE A 220 4.94 11.04 -7.27
C PHE A 220 6.21 11.05 -6.43
N ASN A 221 7.30 11.53 -7.01
CA ASN A 221 8.62 11.54 -6.39
C ASN A 221 9.10 12.97 -6.19
N VAL A 222 9.70 13.21 -5.04
CA VAL A 222 10.38 14.45 -4.70
C VAL A 222 11.86 14.12 -4.49
N HIS A 223 12.72 14.80 -5.25
CA HIS A 223 14.16 14.62 -5.16
C HIS A 223 14.75 15.74 -4.31
N PHE A 224 15.56 15.37 -3.32
CA PHE A 224 16.28 16.27 -2.42
C PHE A 224 17.77 16.20 -2.72
N ASN A 225 18.42 17.35 -2.82
CA ASN A 225 19.87 17.43 -2.99
C ASN A 225 20.60 17.15 -1.65
N GLN A 226 21.93 17.25 -1.66
CA GLN A 226 22.79 17.03 -0.49
C GLN A 226 22.52 18.00 0.67
N HIS A 227 21.82 19.11 0.43
CA HIS A 227 21.45 20.09 1.45
C HIS A 227 20.05 19.84 2.03
N GLY A 228 19.37 18.76 1.63
CA GLY A 228 18.03 18.44 2.12
C GLY A 228 16.93 19.35 1.57
N VAL A 229 17.17 19.99 0.41
CA VAL A 229 16.16 20.81 -0.27
C VAL A 229 15.76 20.21 -1.60
N VAL A 230 14.51 20.43 -2.00
CA VAL A 230 13.93 19.94 -3.24
C VAL A 230 14.75 20.46 -4.42
N SER A 231 15.22 19.55 -5.26
CA SER A 231 15.87 19.85 -6.54
C SER A 231 14.89 19.76 -7.71
N LYS A 232 14.04 18.72 -7.71
CA LYS A 232 13.06 18.44 -8.76
C LYS A 232 11.96 17.50 -8.26
N THR A 233 10.88 17.41 -9.02
CA THR A 233 9.82 16.40 -8.85
C THR A 233 9.73 15.54 -10.10
N SER A 234 9.24 14.31 -9.97
CA SER A 234 9.01 13.41 -11.10
C SER A 234 7.87 12.43 -10.83
N THR A 235 7.28 11.87 -11.87
CA THR A 235 6.24 10.85 -11.75
C THR A 235 6.70 9.60 -12.49
N ASN A 236 6.54 8.43 -11.88
CA ASN A 236 6.82 7.14 -12.51
C ASN A 236 5.70 6.14 -12.20
N PHE A 237 5.72 4.99 -12.87
CA PHE A 237 4.87 3.87 -12.53
C PHE A 237 5.70 2.59 -12.42
N VAL A 238 5.22 1.65 -11.60
CA VAL A 238 5.80 0.33 -11.39
C VAL A 238 4.81 -0.72 -11.89
N PRO A 239 5.16 -1.55 -12.90
CA PRO A 239 4.35 -2.67 -13.32
C PRO A 239 4.18 -3.69 -12.20
N LYS A 240 2.97 -4.23 -12.05
CA LYS A 240 2.70 -5.39 -11.19
C LYS A 240 2.98 -6.64 -12.03
N GLY A 241 4.04 -7.36 -11.70
CA GLY A 241 4.45 -8.61 -12.36
C GLY A 241 3.47 -9.75 -12.16
#